data_AF-A0A1B9APZ2-F1
#
_entry.id   AF-A0A1B9APZ2-F1
#
_cell.length_a   1.000
_cell.length_b   1.000
_cell.length_c   1.000
_cell.angle_alpha   90.00
_cell.angle_beta   90.00
_cell.angle_gamma   90.00
#
_symmetry.space_group_name_H-M   'P 1'
#
loop_
_entity.id
_entity.type
_entity.pdbx_description
1 polymer ?
#
loop_
_entity_poly.entity_id
_entity_poly.type
_entity_poly.pdbx_seq_one_letter_code
_entity_poly.pdbx_strand_id
1 'polypeptide(L)'
;MSGQTYNDEQNQIFIDNIKEYRYFVQDETKAKTKEITINFGKRLIKEYPQLADRNLKGEGVAQRLVYFDNLLAGVEFPHEYYQQNTMKYFNTVPRPDGNKEPNKWVVSLHQGNRENKPKRDHEK
;
A
#
# COMPACT_ATOMS: atom_id res chain seq x y z
N MET A 1 -5.35 6.05 19.93
CA MET A 1 -6.31 5.31 19.09
C MET A 1 -5.59 4.12 18.49
N SER A 2 -5.86 2.91 18.99
CA SER A 2 -5.32 1.66 18.43
C SER A 2 -5.90 1.46 17.03
N GLY A 3 -5.17 1.89 16.00
CA GLY A 3 -5.54 1.62 14.61
C GLY A 3 -5.58 0.11 14.41
N GLN A 4 -6.78 -0.45 14.22
CA GLN A 4 -6.94 -1.89 14.07
C GLN A 4 -6.09 -2.38 12.88
N THR A 5 -5.18 -3.29 13.15
CA THR A 5 -4.34 -3.94 12.14
C THR A 5 -5.21 -4.83 11.25
N TYR A 6 -4.95 -4.83 9.94
CA TYR A 6 -5.59 -5.77 9.01
C TYR A 6 -5.19 -7.21 9.38
N ASN A 7 -6.16 -8.10 9.54
CA ASN A 7 -5.90 -9.52 9.82
C ASN A 7 -5.39 -10.25 8.56
N ASP A 8 -5.00 -11.52 8.70
CA ASP A 8 -4.43 -12.30 7.59
C ASP A 8 -5.41 -12.49 6.42
N GLU A 9 -6.70 -12.74 6.70
CA GLU A 9 -7.73 -12.85 5.66
C GLU A 9 -7.90 -11.54 4.87
N GLN A 10 -7.95 -10.41 5.57
CA GLN A 10 -8.04 -9.09 4.96
C GLN A 10 -6.78 -8.77 4.15
N ASN A 11 -5.59 -9.14 4.65
CA ASN A 11 -4.33 -8.98 3.92
C ASN A 11 -4.30 -9.84 2.65
N GLN A 12 -4.83 -11.07 2.70
CA GLN A 12 -4.87 -11.99 1.57
C GLN A 12 -5.66 -11.42 0.39
N ILE A 13 -6.76 -10.70 0.66
CA ILE A 13 -7.55 -10.03 -0.40
C ILE A 13 -6.67 -9.09 -1.25
N PHE A 14 -5.79 -8.30 -0.62
CA PHE A 14 -4.90 -7.40 -1.37
C PHE A 14 -3.90 -8.17 -2.22
N ILE A 15 -3.38 -9.29 -1.71
CA ILE A 15 -2.42 -10.14 -2.41
C ILE A 15 -3.08 -10.75 -3.64
N ASP A 16 -4.29 -11.31 -3.49
CA ASP A 16 -5.01 -11.99 -4.56
C ASP A 16 -5.39 -11.03 -5.70
N ASN A 17 -5.65 -9.76 -5.37
CA ASN A 17 -6.08 -8.74 -6.33
C ASN A 17 -4.93 -7.87 -6.87
N ILE A 18 -3.67 -8.07 -6.42
CA ILE A 18 -2.59 -7.13 -6.74
C ILE A 18 -2.22 -7.10 -8.23
N LYS A 19 -2.27 -8.26 -8.90
CA LYS A 19 -1.91 -8.36 -10.32
C LYS A 19 -2.89 -7.57 -11.19
N GLU A 20 -4.18 -7.70 -10.89
CA GLU A 20 -5.23 -6.98 -11.58
C GLU A 20 -5.14 -5.47 -11.31
N TYR A 21 -4.93 -5.08 -10.05
CA TYR A 21 -4.69 -3.68 -9.71
C TYR A 21 -3.53 -3.08 -10.50
N ARG A 22 -2.38 -3.78 -10.55
CA ARG A 22 -1.19 -3.34 -11.30
C ARG A 22 -1.46 -3.18 -12.79
N TYR A 23 -2.25 -4.06 -13.39
CA TYR A 23 -2.67 -3.93 -14.79
C TYR A 23 -3.41 -2.61 -15.05
N PHE A 24 -4.30 -2.19 -14.13
CA PHE A 24 -5.03 -0.93 -14.31
C PHE A 24 -4.19 0.32 -14.12
N VAL A 25 -3.17 0.30 -13.27
CA VAL A 25 -2.33 1.49 -13.00
C VAL A 25 -1.04 1.52 -13.82
N GLN A 26 -0.79 0.49 -14.62
CA GLN A 26 0.36 0.41 -15.49
C GLN A 26 0.36 1.59 -16.48
N ASP A 27 1.52 2.23 -16.63
CA ASP A 27 1.74 3.36 -17.56
C ASP A 27 0.86 4.61 -17.33
N GLU A 28 0.09 4.64 -16.24
CA GLU A 28 -0.81 5.75 -15.93
C GLU A 28 -0.11 6.96 -15.30
N THR A 29 -0.74 8.13 -15.42
CA THR A 29 -0.26 9.34 -14.73
C THR A 29 -0.50 9.24 -13.22
N LYS A 30 0.18 10.08 -12.42
CA LYS A 30 -0.07 10.16 -10.96
C LYS A 30 -1.54 10.47 -10.62
N ALA A 31 -2.16 11.40 -11.34
CA ALA A 31 -3.56 11.77 -11.14
C ALA A 31 -4.49 10.58 -11.45
N LYS A 32 -4.23 9.89 -12.58
CA LYS A 32 -5.04 8.75 -12.98
C LYS A 32 -4.84 7.53 -12.08
N THR A 33 -3.61 7.27 -11.65
CA THR A 33 -3.28 6.24 -10.66
C THR A 33 -4.08 6.43 -9.37
N LYS A 34 -4.18 7.66 -8.86
CA LYS A 34 -4.99 7.97 -7.67
C LYS A 34 -6.47 7.61 -7.90
N GLU A 35 -7.05 8.08 -9.00
CA GLU A 35 -8.45 7.82 -9.35
C GLU A 35 -8.75 6.31 -9.45
N ILE A 36 -7.91 5.59 -10.20
CA ILE A 36 -8.01 4.14 -10.38
C ILE A 36 -7.89 3.43 -9.03
N THR A 37 -6.92 3.81 -8.20
CA THR A 37 -6.72 3.16 -6.90
C THR A 37 -7.89 3.37 -5.95
N ILE A 38 -8.49 4.56 -5.93
CA ILE A 38 -9.69 4.84 -5.13
C ILE A 38 -10.88 4.00 -5.63
N ASN A 39 -11.09 3.95 -6.94
CA ASN A 39 -12.19 3.18 -7.53
C ASN A 39 -12.00 1.67 -7.33
N PHE A 40 -10.77 1.18 -7.45
CA PHE A 40 -10.42 -0.22 -7.17
C PHE A 40 -10.67 -0.54 -5.68
N GLY A 41 -10.28 0.36 -4.76
CA GLY A 41 -10.58 0.20 -3.33
C GLY A 41 -12.09 0.13 -3.04
N LYS A 42 -12.90 0.96 -3.71
CA LYS A 42 -14.38 0.88 -3.61
C LYS A 42 -14.91 -0.45 -4.14
N ARG A 43 -14.34 -0.97 -5.24
CA ARG A 43 -14.70 -2.27 -5.80
C ARG A 43 -14.40 -3.39 -4.80
N LEU A 44 -13.22 -3.39 -4.19
CA LEU A 44 -12.83 -4.36 -3.16
C LEU A 44 -13.78 -4.33 -1.95
N ILE A 45 -14.22 -3.16 -1.50
CA ILE A 45 -15.20 -3.07 -0.40
C ILE A 45 -16.55 -3.71 -0.79
N LYS A 46 -16.97 -3.53 -2.04
CA LYS A 46 -18.22 -4.11 -2.55
C LYS A 46 -18.13 -5.64 -2.67
N GLU A 47 -17.00 -6.16 -3.12
CA GLU A 47 -16.75 -7.60 -3.30
C GLU A 47 -16.45 -8.31 -1.97
N TYR A 48 -15.79 -7.63 -1.05
CA TYR A 48 -15.34 -8.17 0.24
C TYR A 48 -15.81 -7.28 1.39
N PRO A 49 -17.03 -7.52 1.92
CA PRO A 49 -17.62 -6.68 2.97
C PRO A 49 -16.78 -6.57 4.24
N GLN A 50 -15.91 -7.54 4.53
CA GLN A 50 -14.97 -7.48 5.67
C GLN A 50 -13.89 -6.39 5.54
N LEU A 51 -13.83 -5.66 4.43
CA LEU A 51 -12.97 -4.48 4.27
C LEU A 51 -13.71 -3.16 4.58
N ALA A 52 -15.03 -3.19 4.77
CA ALA A 52 -15.84 -1.99 4.93
C ALA A 52 -15.48 -1.18 6.19
N ASP A 53 -15.20 -1.87 7.30
CA ASP A 53 -14.77 -1.28 8.58
C ASP A 53 -13.40 -0.58 8.47
N ARG A 54 -12.62 -0.90 7.44
CA ARG A 54 -11.30 -0.31 7.20
C ARG A 54 -11.34 1.00 6.43
N ASN A 55 -12.52 1.43 5.95
CA ASN A 55 -12.67 2.62 5.11
C ASN A 55 -13.29 3.82 5.83
N LEU A 56 -13.11 3.94 7.15
CA LEU A 56 -13.76 4.99 7.98
C LEU A 56 -13.53 6.44 7.50
N LYS A 57 -12.39 6.70 6.84
CA LYS A 57 -12.04 8.03 6.26
C LYS A 57 -12.17 8.08 4.73
N GLY A 58 -12.81 7.08 4.11
CA GLY A 58 -13.13 7.05 2.68
C GLY A 58 -12.04 6.48 1.75
N GLU A 59 -10.78 6.45 2.16
CA GLU A 59 -9.65 5.97 1.33
C GLU A 59 -8.77 4.90 1.99
N GLY A 60 -9.15 4.35 3.15
CA GLY A 60 -8.30 3.42 3.92
C GLY A 60 -7.93 2.14 3.16
N VAL A 61 -8.88 1.56 2.41
CA VAL A 61 -8.63 0.37 1.58
C VAL A 61 -7.76 0.71 0.38
N ALA A 62 -8.01 1.86 -0.27
CA ALA A 62 -7.21 2.33 -1.40
C ALA A 62 -5.76 2.60 -0.99
N GLN A 63 -5.54 3.24 0.16
CA GLN A 63 -4.20 3.47 0.68
C GLN A 63 -3.51 2.15 1.06
N ARG A 64 -4.24 1.18 1.64
CA ARG A 64 -3.72 -0.15 1.95
C ARG A 64 -3.33 -0.94 0.70
N LEU A 65 -4.05 -0.73 -0.41
CA LEU A 65 -3.71 -1.30 -1.71
C LEU A 65 -2.36 -0.78 -2.23
N VAL A 66 -2.12 0.54 -2.15
CA VAL A 66 -0.81 1.13 -2.49
C VAL A 66 0.30 0.56 -1.61
N TYR A 67 0.03 0.44 -0.32
CA TYR A 67 0.96 -0.15 0.64
C TYR A 67 1.38 -1.57 0.23
N PHE A 68 0.39 -2.43 -0.12
CA PHE A 68 0.66 -3.79 -0.55
C PHE A 68 1.34 -3.87 -1.91
N ASP A 69 1.01 -2.99 -2.85
CA ASP A 69 1.72 -2.93 -4.13
C ASP A 69 3.22 -2.74 -3.95
N ASN A 70 3.62 -1.77 -3.12
CA ASN A 70 5.01 -1.50 -2.80
C ASN A 70 5.67 -2.66 -2.04
N LEU A 71 4.99 -3.19 -1.01
CA LEU A 71 5.47 -4.30 -0.19
C LEU A 71 5.78 -5.53 -1.03
N LEU A 72 4.81 -5.95 -1.84
CA LEU A 72 4.88 -7.14 -2.66
C LEU A 72 5.91 -6.99 -3.79
N ALA A 73 6.09 -5.78 -4.31
CA ALA A 73 7.12 -5.46 -5.32
C ALA A 73 8.53 -5.38 -4.74
N GLY A 74 8.69 -5.40 -3.41
CA GLY A 74 9.99 -5.26 -2.77
C GLY A 74 10.57 -3.85 -2.86
N VAL A 75 9.71 -2.82 -2.87
CA VAL A 75 10.14 -1.42 -2.82
C VAL A 75 10.81 -1.16 -1.48
N GLU A 76 12.09 -0.80 -1.50
CA GLU A 76 12.85 -0.47 -0.29
C GLU A 76 12.55 0.97 0.14
N PHE A 77 12.18 1.16 1.40
CA PHE A 77 12.01 2.48 2.00
C PHE A 77 13.01 2.65 3.15
N PRO A 78 13.61 3.84 3.32
CA PRO A 78 14.43 4.14 4.49
C PRO A 78 13.50 4.20 5.73
N HIS A 79 13.60 3.19 6.60
CA HIS A 79 12.83 2.94 7.85
C HIS A 79 11.42 2.33 7.71
N GLU A 80 10.88 1.84 8.85
CA GLU A 80 9.66 1.02 9.15
C GLU A 80 8.35 1.40 8.44
N TYR A 81 8.38 1.59 7.12
CA TYR A 81 7.20 1.86 6.32
C TYR A 81 6.25 0.66 6.34
N TYR A 82 6.81 -0.55 6.36
CA TYR A 82 6.06 -1.78 6.43
C TYR A 82 5.83 -2.19 7.88
N GLN A 83 4.58 -2.51 8.19
CA GLN A 83 4.16 -3.14 9.44
C GLN A 83 4.85 -4.51 9.56
N GLN A 84 5.43 -4.79 10.73
CA GLN A 84 6.19 -6.01 10.99
C GLN A 84 5.41 -7.29 10.64
N ASN A 85 4.11 -7.34 10.94
CA ASN A 85 3.26 -8.50 10.65
C ASN A 85 3.02 -8.76 9.15
N THR A 86 3.34 -7.79 8.29
CA THR A 86 3.25 -7.93 6.83
C THR A 86 4.59 -8.17 6.15
N MET A 87 5.72 -8.08 6.87
CA MET A 87 7.05 -8.30 6.30
C MET A 87 7.24 -9.69 5.67
N LYS A 88 6.46 -10.69 6.11
CA LYS A 88 6.39 -12.02 5.49
C LYS A 88 5.99 -12.00 4.00
N TYR A 89 5.41 -10.90 3.52
CA TYR A 89 5.01 -10.71 2.12
C TYR A 89 5.99 -9.86 1.31
N PHE A 90 7.10 -9.41 1.89
CA PHE A 90 8.05 -8.56 1.19
C PHE A 90 8.63 -9.27 -0.04
N ASN A 91 8.54 -8.64 -1.21
CA ASN A 91 9.07 -9.16 -2.48
C ASN A 91 8.52 -10.54 -2.90
N THR A 92 7.32 -10.94 -2.44
CA THR A 92 6.73 -12.25 -2.80
C THR A 92 5.94 -12.22 -4.12
N VAL A 93 5.50 -11.04 -4.56
CA VAL A 93 4.83 -10.86 -5.85
C VAL A 93 5.47 -9.67 -6.57
N PRO A 94 6.63 -9.85 -7.23
CA PRO A 94 7.29 -8.80 -8.00
C PRO A 94 6.39 -8.21 -9.10
N ARG A 95 6.66 -6.98 -9.53
CA ARG A 95 6.00 -6.38 -10.70
C ARG A 95 6.50 -7.08 -11.98
N PRO A 96 5.71 -7.16 -13.06
CA PRO A 96 6.10 -7.86 -14.29
C PRO A 96 7.39 -7.32 -14.93
N ASP A 97 7.64 -6.02 -14.82
CA ASP A 97 8.84 -5.34 -15.31
C ASP A 97 9.99 -5.33 -14.30
N GLY A 98 9.80 -5.97 -13.13
CA GLY A 98 10.78 -6.00 -12.05
C GLY A 98 11.04 -4.65 -11.38
N ASN A 99 10.27 -3.61 -11.72
CA ASN A 99 10.54 -2.28 -11.18
C ASN A 99 10.29 -2.26 -9.65
N LYS A 100 11.10 -1.47 -8.95
CA LYS A 100 11.04 -1.28 -7.49
C LYS A 100 10.80 0.18 -7.10
N GLU A 101 10.27 0.98 -8.03
CA GLU A 101 9.90 2.35 -7.74
C GLU A 101 8.63 2.39 -6.87
N PRO A 102 8.48 3.37 -5.97
CA PRO A 102 7.23 3.55 -5.26
C PRO A 102 6.05 3.74 -6.22
N ASN A 103 4.88 3.23 -5.85
CA ASN A 103 3.63 3.50 -6.55
C ASN A 103 3.42 5.01 -6.76
N LYS A 104 2.95 5.38 -7.96
CA LYS A 104 2.80 6.78 -8.38
C LYS A 104 1.88 7.59 -7.46
N TRP A 105 0.88 6.96 -6.82
CA TRP A 105 0.09 7.61 -5.78
C TRP A 105 0.78 7.49 -4.42
N VAL A 106 1.43 8.56 -4.01
CA VAL A 106 2.06 8.64 -2.68
C VAL A 106 0.99 8.79 -1.60
N VAL A 107 0.83 7.76 -0.77
CA VAL A 107 -0.10 7.75 0.36
C VAL A 107 0.64 7.97 1.68
N SER A 108 0.04 8.76 2.56
CA SER A 108 0.65 9.23 3.81
C SER A 108 0.49 8.27 4.98
N LEU A 109 0.10 7.00 4.75
CA LEU A 109 -0.23 6.01 5.80
C LEU A 109 0.80 5.93 6.95
N HIS A 110 2.07 6.22 6.66
CA HIS A 110 3.16 6.29 7.63
C HIS A 110 3.99 7.58 7.55
N GLN A 111 3.57 8.59 6.77
CA GLN A 111 4.29 9.85 6.59
C GLN A 111 4.10 10.85 7.73
N GLY A 112 3.29 10.55 8.76
CA GLY A 112 3.10 11.43 9.92
C GLY A 112 4.40 11.82 10.67
N ASN A 113 5.53 11.20 10.34
CA ASN A 113 6.86 11.53 10.87
C ASN A 113 7.87 12.02 9.82
N ARG A 114 7.49 12.19 8.54
CA ARG A 114 8.43 12.54 7.45
C ARG A 114 8.98 13.97 7.53
N GLU A 115 8.29 14.89 8.19
CA GLU A 115 8.72 16.30 8.21
C GLU A 115 9.40 16.74 9.52
N ASN A 116 9.46 15.91 10.56
CA ASN A 116 9.95 16.32 11.89
C ASN A 116 11.03 15.44 12.54
N LYS A 117 11.62 14.46 11.83
CA LYS A 117 12.78 13.74 12.37
C LYS A 117 14.08 14.27 11.76
N PRO A 118 14.95 14.93 12.54
CA PRO A 118 16.26 15.33 12.06
C PRO A 118 17.02 14.09 11.58
N LYS A 119 17.77 14.26 10.48
CA LYS A 119 18.76 13.29 10.03
C LYS A 119 19.61 12.94 11.26
N ARG A 120 19.58 11.68 11.71
CA ARG A 120 20.58 11.22 12.65
C ARG A 120 21.86 11.07 11.84
N ASP A 121 22.70 12.09 11.93
CA ASP A 121 24.07 12.02 11.45
C ASP A 121 24.73 10.84 12.15
N HIS A 122 25.09 9.83 11.35
CA HIS A 122 26.07 8.85 11.76
C HIS A 122 27.41 9.56 11.81
N GLU A 123 27.77 10.10 12.97
CA GLU A 123 29.16 10.36 13.29
C GLU A 123 29.74 9.16 14.05
N LYS A 124 30.98 8.88 13.67
CA LYS A 124 31.81 7.71 13.97
C LYS A 124 32.15 7.56 15.45
#